data_AF-A0A964NRM2-F1
#
_entry.id   AF-A0A964NRM2-F1
#
_cell.length_a   1.000
_cell.length_b   1.000
_cell.length_c   1.000
_cell.angle_alpha   90.00
_cell.angle_beta   90.00
_cell.angle_gamma   90.00
#
_symmetry.space_group_name_H-M   'P 1'
#
loop_
_entity.id
_entity.type
_entity.pdbx_description
1 polymer ?
#
loop_
_entity_poly.entity_id
_entity_poly.type
_entity_poly.pdbx_seq_one_letter_code
_entity_poly.pdbx_strand_id
1 'polypeptide(L)'
;MKKRLIYFMLSLASLTAHAELPSVVIEALKQSGIPQDSVAIVVQGVDKTNASVMHNANKSLNPASVMKLVTSNAALDLLSPAYRWKTEIYQD
;
A
#
# COMPACT_ATOMS: atom_id res chain seq x y z
N MET A 1 16.18 -35.47 -23.80
CA MET A 1 14.84 -35.16 -23.23
C MET A 1 14.92 -34.78 -21.75
N LYS A 2 15.64 -35.52 -20.89
CA LYS A 2 15.76 -35.26 -19.44
C LYS A 2 16.32 -33.87 -19.08
N LYS A 3 17.34 -33.37 -19.80
CA LYS A 3 17.93 -32.03 -19.56
C LYS A 3 16.95 -30.87 -19.86
N ARG A 4 16.13 -30.99 -20.92
CA ARG A 4 15.11 -29.97 -21.26
C ARG A 4 13.97 -29.92 -20.22
N LEU A 5 13.63 -31.07 -19.64
CA LEU A 5 12.65 -31.17 -18.56
C LEU A 5 13.15 -30.50 -17.26
N ILE A 6 14.45 -30.61 -16.96
CA ILE A 6 15.08 -29.95 -15.82
C ILE A 6 15.06 -28.42 -15.98
N TYR A 7 15.39 -27.89 -17.17
CA TYR A 7 15.33 -26.44 -17.42
C TYR A 7 13.90 -25.88 -17.35
N PHE A 8 12.90 -26.65 -17.78
CA PHE A 8 11.48 -26.27 -17.68
C PHE A 8 10.96 -26.27 -16.24
N MET A 9 11.40 -27.24 -15.42
CA MET A 9 11.12 -27.27 -13.97
C MET A 9 11.80 -26.13 -13.22
N LEU A 10 13.03 -25.76 -13.59
CA LEU A 10 13.77 -24.68 -12.94
C LEU A 10 13.18 -23.28 -13.28
N SER A 11 12.56 -23.10 -14.45
CA SER A 11 11.84 -21.86 -14.78
C SER A 11 10.50 -21.72 -14.06
N LEU A 12 9.89 -22.83 -13.62
CA LEU A 12 8.64 -22.83 -12.86
C LEU A 12 8.84 -22.55 -11.36
N ALA A 13 10.06 -22.75 -10.84
CA ALA A 13 10.41 -22.55 -9.44
C ALA A 13 10.61 -21.08 -9.04
N SER A 14 10.47 -20.14 -9.98
CA SER A 14 10.33 -18.71 -9.68
C SER A 14 8.93 -18.44 -9.10
N LEU A 15 8.56 -19.14 -8.01
CA LEU A 15 7.43 -18.74 -7.20
C LEU A 15 7.81 -17.40 -6.57
N THR A 16 7.03 -16.38 -6.93
CA THR A 16 7.01 -15.09 -6.27
C THR A 16 6.97 -15.30 -4.76
N ALA A 17 8.10 -15.07 -4.10
CA ALA A 17 8.16 -14.94 -2.66
C ALA A 17 7.30 -13.72 -2.29
N HIS A 18 6.02 -13.95 -2.03
CA HIS A 18 5.19 -12.94 -1.39
C HIS A 18 5.81 -12.76 -0.01
N ALA A 19 6.25 -11.55 0.30
CA ALA A 19 6.74 -11.25 1.64
C ALA A 19 5.57 -11.47 2.61
N GLU A 20 5.53 -12.65 3.25
CA GLU A 20 4.53 -12.98 4.25
C GLU A 20 4.56 -11.94 5.37
N LEU A 21 3.38 -11.64 5.92
CA LEU A 21 3.29 -10.77 7.07
C LEU A 21 4.16 -11.32 8.22
N PRO A 22 4.90 -10.47 8.95
CA PRO A 22 5.62 -10.91 10.14
C PRO A 22 4.69 -11.66 11.11
N SER A 23 5.19 -12.73 11.74
CA SER A 23 4.39 -13.60 12.60
C SER A 23 3.65 -12.86 13.71
N VAL A 24 4.29 -11.84 14.29
CA VAL A 24 3.68 -10.95 15.31
C VAL A 24 2.45 -10.21 14.78
N VAL A 25 2.44 -9.81 13.50
CA VAL A 25 1.29 -9.15 12.86
C VAL A 25 0.18 -10.15 12.62
N ILE A 26 0.53 -11.36 12.13
CA ILE A 26 -0.44 -12.44 11.93
C ILE A 26 -1.14 -12.78 13.26
N GLU A 27 -0.38 -12.88 14.35
CA GLU A 27 -0.93 -13.19 15.67
C GLU A 27 -1.81 -12.06 16.19
N ALA A 28 -1.40 -10.80 16.05
CA ALA A 28 -2.22 -9.64 16.42
C ALA A 28 -3.54 -9.57 15.64
N LEU A 29 -3.52 -9.86 14.33
CA LEU A 29 -4.72 -9.94 13.50
C LEU A 29 -5.66 -11.05 13.99
N LYS A 30 -5.12 -12.24 14.28
CA LYS A 30 -5.88 -13.37 14.84
C LYS A 30 -6.52 -13.02 16.18
N GLN A 31 -5.76 -12.43 17.11
CA GLN A 31 -6.25 -12.01 18.42
C GLN A 31 -7.36 -10.95 18.31
N SER A 32 -7.28 -10.09 17.29
CA SER A 32 -8.29 -9.06 17.01
C SER A 32 -9.48 -9.56 16.19
N GLY A 33 -9.50 -10.84 15.79
CA GLY A 33 -10.56 -11.41 14.95
C GLY A 33 -10.61 -10.84 13.53
N ILE A 34 -9.48 -10.30 13.04
CA ILE A 34 -9.40 -9.67 11.72
C ILE A 34 -8.83 -10.69 10.71
N PRO A 35 -9.58 -11.08 9.66
CA PRO A 35 -9.06 -11.92 8.60
C PRO A 35 -7.92 -11.22 7.86
N GLN A 36 -6.84 -11.94 7.54
CA GLN A 36 -5.69 -11.37 6.81
C GLN A 36 -6.07 -10.83 5.43
N ASP A 37 -7.10 -11.39 4.80
CA ASP A 37 -7.61 -10.90 3.51
C ASP A 37 -8.32 -9.55 3.63
N SER A 38 -8.75 -9.15 4.83
CA SER A 38 -9.43 -7.87 5.06
C SER A 38 -8.46 -6.70 5.28
N VAL A 39 -7.15 -6.94 5.27
CA VAL A 39 -6.12 -5.92 5.43
C VAL A 39 -5.19 -5.86 4.22
N ALA A 40 -4.70 -4.67 3.91
CA ALA A 40 -3.63 -4.43 2.96
C ALA A 40 -2.51 -3.66 3.66
N ILE A 41 -1.27 -4.15 3.55
CA ILE A 41 -0.12 -3.64 4.29
C ILE A 41 1.07 -3.54 3.34
N VAL A 42 1.67 -2.34 3.27
CA VAL A 42 2.93 -2.10 2.59
C VAL A 42 3.87 -1.44 3.59
N VAL A 43 5.09 -1.95 3.71
CA VAL A 43 6.16 -1.34 4.50
C VAL A 43 7.34 -1.09 3.58
N GLN A 44 7.74 0.18 3.46
CA GLN A 44 8.85 0.58 2.61
C GLN A 44 9.61 1.72 3.29
N GLY A 45 10.94 1.62 3.30
CA GLY A 45 11.79 2.73 3.74
C GLY A 45 11.68 3.89 2.76
N VAL A 46 11.61 5.13 3.26
CA VAL A 46 11.47 6.34 2.43
C VAL A 46 12.63 6.51 1.46
N ASP A 47 13.82 6.02 1.83
CA ASP A 47 15.04 6.02 1.02
C ASP A 47 15.21 4.77 0.14
N LYS A 48 14.25 3.83 0.17
CA LYS A 48 14.33 2.54 -0.54
C LYS A 48 13.34 2.50 -1.70
N THR A 49 13.75 1.81 -2.76
CA THR A 49 12.93 1.56 -3.95
C THR A 49 12.03 0.33 -3.82
N ASN A 50 12.41 -0.62 -2.95
CA ASN A 50 11.67 -1.88 -2.75
C ASN A 50 11.03 -1.90 -1.36
N ALA A 51 9.79 -2.36 -1.30
CA ALA A 51 9.09 -2.62 -0.04
C ALA A 51 9.61 -3.88 0.64
N SER A 52 9.73 -3.84 1.97
CA SER A 52 10.07 -5.01 2.79
C SER A 52 8.86 -5.90 3.10
N VAL A 53 7.65 -5.34 3.03
CA VAL A 53 6.38 -6.06 3.18
C VAL A 53 5.42 -5.59 2.10
N MET A 54 4.77 -6.53 1.41
CA MET A 54 3.71 -6.26 0.44
C MET A 54 2.62 -7.33 0.59
N HIS A 55 1.58 -7.02 1.36
CA HIS A 55 0.43 -7.89 1.60
C HIS A 55 -0.84 -7.25 1.09
N ASN A 56 -1.56 -7.91 0.17
CA ASN A 56 -2.78 -7.39 -0.48
C ASN A 56 -2.62 -5.97 -1.05
N ALA A 57 -1.41 -5.58 -1.48
CA ALA A 57 -1.07 -4.19 -1.83
C ALA A 57 -1.95 -3.58 -2.93
N ASN A 58 -2.45 -4.39 -3.85
CA ASN A 58 -3.31 -3.96 -4.97
C ASN A 58 -4.81 -4.15 -4.69
N LYS A 59 -5.20 -4.57 -3.48
CA LYS A 59 -6.60 -4.77 -3.12
C LYS A 59 -7.25 -3.44 -2.76
N SER A 60 -8.33 -3.10 -3.46
CA SER A 60 -9.15 -1.93 -3.10
C SER A 60 -9.82 -2.14 -1.75
N LEU A 61 -9.65 -1.18 -0.85
CA LEU A 61 -10.27 -1.12 0.48
C LEU A 61 -10.87 0.28 0.70
N ASN A 62 -11.78 0.41 1.66
CA ASN A 62 -12.25 1.72 2.11
C ASN A 62 -11.14 2.42 2.91
N PRO A 63 -10.58 3.56 2.44
CA PRO A 63 -9.50 4.25 3.15
C PRO A 63 -9.98 5.05 4.37
N ALA A 64 -11.29 5.29 4.51
CA ALA A 64 -11.87 6.19 5.50
C ALA A 64 -11.09 7.53 5.55
N SER A 65 -10.70 7.98 6.74
CA SER A 65 -9.97 9.25 6.89
C SER A 65 -8.53 9.24 6.34
N VAL A 66 -7.94 8.08 6.01
CA VAL A 66 -6.63 8.03 5.33
C VAL A 66 -6.70 8.70 3.96
N MET A 67 -7.90 8.78 3.35
CA MET A 67 -8.16 9.54 2.12
C MET A 67 -7.69 10.99 2.19
N LYS A 68 -7.61 11.58 3.39
CA LYS A 68 -7.10 12.94 3.58
C LYS A 68 -5.68 13.12 3.06
N LEU A 69 -4.83 12.08 3.07
CA LEU A 69 -3.48 12.19 2.51
C LEU A 69 -3.52 12.53 1.01
N VAL A 70 -4.43 11.90 0.26
CA VAL A 70 -4.59 12.14 -1.18
C VAL A 70 -5.10 13.56 -1.42
N THR A 71 -6.15 13.96 -0.71
CA THR A 71 -6.74 15.30 -0.92
C THR A 71 -5.84 16.42 -0.43
N SER A 72 -5.06 16.21 0.64
CA SER A 72 -4.05 17.16 1.09
C SER A 72 -2.91 17.30 0.09
N ASN A 73 -2.43 16.20 -0.48
CA ASN A 73 -1.42 16.26 -1.53
C ASN A 73 -1.93 17.04 -2.76
N ALA A 74 -3.15 16.75 -3.22
CA ALA A 74 -3.77 17.49 -4.30
C ALA A 74 -3.96 18.99 -3.97
N ALA A 75 -4.33 19.32 -2.73
CA ALA A 75 -4.47 20.71 -2.31
C ALA A 75 -3.12 21.45 -2.30
N LEU A 76 -2.04 20.81 -1.87
CA LEU A 76 -0.70 21.40 -1.91
C LEU A 76 -0.23 21.65 -3.35
N ASP A 77 -0.53 20.73 -4.27
CA ASP A 77 -0.18 20.87 -5.69
C ASP A 77 -1.01 21.95 -6.38
N LEU A 78 -2.34 21.92 -6.20
CA LEU A 78 -3.27 22.82 -6.89
C LEU A 78 -3.31 24.24 -6.31
N LEU A 79 -3.27 24.37 -4.99
CA LEU A 79 -3.44 25.65 -4.30
C LEU A 79 -2.11 26.29 -3.91
N SER A 80 -1.03 25.50 -3.86
CA SER A 80 0.24 25.82 -3.20
C SER A 80 0.14 25.90 -1.66
N PRO A 81 1.27 25.73 -0.94
CA PRO A 81 1.31 25.89 0.52
C PRO A 81 0.95 27.31 1.02
N ALA A 82 1.06 28.31 0.15
CA ALA A 82 0.83 29.71 0.51
C ALA A 82 -0.64 30.14 0.38
N TYR A 83 -1.52 29.28 -0.14
CA TYR A 83 -2.92 29.62 -0.37
C TYR A 83 -3.61 30.15 0.89
N ARG A 84 -4.50 31.13 0.70
CA ARG A 84 -5.36 31.69 1.75
C ARG A 84 -6.77 31.81 1.21
N TRP A 85 -7.72 31.38 2.04
CA TRP A 85 -9.13 31.59 1.77
C TRP A 85 -9.45 33.09 1.85
N LYS A 86 -10.32 33.57 0.96
CA LYS A 86 -10.80 34.95 0.94
C LYS A 86 -12.24 35.00 1.44
N THR A 87 -12.56 36.04 2.18
CA THR A 87 -13.93 36.35 2.61
C THR A 87 -14.16 37.82 2.30
N GLU A 88 -15.16 38.12 1.48
CA GLU A 88 -15.43 39.45 0.92
C GLU A 88 -16.86 39.87 1.27
N ILE A 89 -17.07 41.17 1.48
CA ILE A 89 -18.39 41.78 1.74
C ILE A 89 -18.65 42.76 0.59
N TYR A 90 -19.85 42.69 0.02
CA TYR A 90 -20.29 43.51 -1.10
C TYR A 90 -21.47 44.40 -0.67
N GLN A 91 -21.54 45.62 -1.22
CA GLN A 91 -22.63 46.57 -1.03
C GLN A 91 -22.98 47.22 -2.37
N ASP A 92 -24.26 47.48 -2.58
CA ASP A 92 -24.82 48.18 -3.76
C ASP A 92 -24.50 49.68 -3.78
#